data_AF-W8VUC3-F1
#
_entry.id   AF-W8VUC3-F1
#
_cell.length_a   1.000
_cell.length_b   1.000
_cell.length_c   1.000
_cell.angle_alpha   90.00
_cell.angle_beta   90.00
_cell.angle_gamma   90.00
#
_symmetry.space_group_name_H-M   'P 1'
#
loop_
_entity.id
_entity.type
_entity.pdbx_description
1 polymer ?
#
loop_
_entity_poly.entity_id
_entity_poly.type
_entity_poly.pdbx_seq_one_letter_code
_entity_poly.pdbx_strand_id
1 'polypeptide(L)'
;MKNYKNLILFVFIMVLSIGLTSCKEAAEPQQETTDNAETAMTEWTVDSVKSHVENWKETPKGVAQVMLDKYGVPNEITDERLVWHNNGDFAMTMLTNEEIDHRFPMPHKDCLLQTVNYQVPVEKYSDMARYDGSVILERTKGTMGARCDKEMANYLALNLAHDVATGNKSVDEARMFYTETIMSVIQGEKPEYTQKMMFSQNADAGYVDEPSIPEDKLKEMKK
;
A
#
# COMPACT_ATOMS: atom_id res chain seq x y z
N MET A 1 -58.94 11.58 15.19
CA MET A 1 -60.23 11.35 15.87
C MET A 1 -60.51 9.85 15.88
N LYS A 2 -60.86 9.34 17.06
CA LYS A 2 -61.04 7.94 17.44
C LYS A 2 -62.03 7.20 16.53
N ASN A 3 -61.89 5.86 16.43
CA ASN A 3 -62.92 4.93 16.90
C ASN A 3 -62.43 3.46 16.88
N TYR A 4 -62.23 2.91 18.08
CA TYR A 4 -62.18 1.48 18.42
C TYR A 4 -63.58 1.04 18.89
N LYS A 5 -64.10 -0.09 18.40
CA LYS A 5 -65.27 -0.86 18.88
C LYS A 5 -65.19 -2.26 18.19
N ASN A 6 -65.32 -3.46 18.77
CA ASN A 6 -65.81 -4.06 20.02
C ASN A 6 -65.08 -5.44 20.14
N LEU A 7 -64.54 -5.94 21.26
CA LEU A 7 -65.13 -6.51 22.49
C LEU A 7 -66.30 -7.49 22.29
N ILE A 8 -66.03 -8.81 22.34
CA ILE A 8 -66.94 -9.81 22.94
C ILE A 8 -66.11 -10.83 23.75
N LEU A 9 -66.43 -10.88 25.03
CA LEU A 9 -65.93 -11.74 26.09
C LEU A 9 -66.97 -12.86 26.28
N PHE A 10 -66.57 -14.13 26.24
CA PHE A 10 -67.38 -15.24 26.75
C PHE A 10 -66.52 -16.08 27.70
N VAL A 11 -66.91 -16.03 28.98
CA VAL A 11 -66.43 -16.89 30.05
C VAL A 11 -67.58 -17.86 30.36
N PHE A 12 -67.33 -19.16 30.34
CA PHE A 12 -68.09 -20.13 31.13
C PHE A 12 -67.18 -21.26 31.62
N ILE A 13 -67.49 -21.71 32.83
CA ILE A 13 -66.63 -22.35 33.83
C ILE A 13 -67.06 -23.81 34.04
N MET A 14 -66.07 -24.72 34.22
CA MET A 14 -66.07 -25.98 35.01
C MET A 14 -66.92 -27.19 34.53
N VAL A 15 -66.60 -28.49 34.75
CA VAL A 15 -65.84 -29.24 35.79
C VAL A 15 -65.23 -30.56 35.23
N LEU A 16 -64.08 -30.96 35.81
CA LEU A 16 -63.37 -32.26 35.94
C LEU A 16 -63.89 -33.56 35.25
N SER A 17 -62.93 -34.32 34.71
CA SER A 17 -62.67 -35.70 35.17
C SER A 17 -61.22 -36.13 34.94
N ILE A 18 -60.74 -36.98 35.85
CA ILE A 18 -59.35 -37.38 36.11
C ILE A 18 -58.90 -38.46 35.13
N GLY A 19 -57.68 -38.32 34.59
CA GLY A 19 -56.98 -39.37 33.85
C GLY A 19 -55.48 -39.18 33.99
N LEU A 20 -54.86 -39.94 34.90
CA LEU A 20 -53.42 -40.06 35.07
C LEU A 20 -52.85 -40.87 33.90
N THR A 21 -52.06 -40.23 33.04
CA THR A 21 -51.11 -40.94 32.19
C THR A 21 -49.78 -40.22 32.26
N SER A 22 -48.83 -40.85 32.95
CA SER A 22 -47.43 -40.46 33.00
C SER A 22 -46.80 -40.67 31.62
N CYS A 23 -46.37 -39.59 30.97
CA CYS A 23 -45.32 -39.62 29.96
C CYS A 23 -44.38 -38.43 30.19
N LYS A 24 -43.10 -38.75 30.39
CA LYS A 24 -41.98 -37.80 30.47
C LYS A 24 -41.99 -36.87 29.26
N GLU A 25 -42.05 -35.57 29.51
CA GLU A 25 -41.75 -34.55 28.51
C GLU A 25 -40.24 -34.31 28.53
N ALA A 26 -39.58 -34.68 27.43
CA ALA A 26 -38.18 -34.37 27.18
C ALA A 26 -38.09 -32.89 26.80
N ALA A 27 -37.20 -32.16 27.47
CA ALA A 27 -36.87 -30.78 27.12
C ALA A 27 -36.40 -30.70 25.66
N GLU A 28 -37.04 -29.85 24.86
CA GLU A 28 -36.56 -29.47 23.53
C GLU A 28 -35.18 -28.79 23.67
N PRO A 29 -34.15 -29.23 22.94
CA PRO A 29 -32.90 -28.50 22.90
C PRO A 29 -33.09 -27.24 22.06
N GLN A 30 -32.92 -26.07 22.69
CA GLN A 30 -32.75 -24.80 22.00
C GLN A 30 -31.55 -24.95 21.04
N GLN A 31 -31.81 -24.84 19.74
CA GLN A 31 -30.76 -24.62 18.75
C GLN A 31 -30.10 -23.27 19.06
N GLU A 32 -28.95 -23.32 19.72
CA GLU A 32 -27.93 -22.28 19.61
C GLU A 32 -27.56 -22.16 18.13
N THR A 33 -28.16 -21.18 17.45
CA THR A 33 -27.66 -20.68 16.18
C THR A 33 -26.35 -19.96 16.47
N THR A 34 -25.25 -20.71 16.42
CA THR A 34 -23.92 -20.12 16.26
C THR A 34 -23.87 -19.50 14.86
N ASP A 35 -24.14 -18.20 14.77
CA ASP A 35 -23.77 -17.38 13.63
C ASP A 35 -22.23 -17.33 13.57
N ASN A 36 -21.63 -18.42 13.11
CA ASN A 36 -20.29 -18.41 12.55
C ASN A 36 -20.41 -17.75 11.17
N ALA A 37 -20.52 -16.42 11.16
CA ALA A 37 -20.14 -15.62 10.01
C ALA A 37 -18.63 -15.76 9.85
N GLU A 38 -18.22 -16.88 9.27
CA GLU A 38 -16.91 -17.05 8.67
C GLU A 38 -16.87 -16.05 7.52
N THR A 39 -16.36 -14.84 7.81
CA THR A 39 -16.12 -13.81 6.81
C THR A 39 -15.23 -14.42 5.75
N ALA A 40 -15.82 -14.86 4.64
CA ALA A 40 -15.09 -15.27 3.47
C ALA A 40 -14.22 -14.08 3.07
N MET A 41 -12.93 -14.15 3.38
CA MET A 41 -11.98 -13.18 2.86
C MET A 41 -12.10 -13.26 1.35
N THR A 42 -12.61 -12.19 0.75
CA THR A 42 -12.75 -12.13 -0.71
C THR A 42 -11.35 -12.23 -1.27
N GLU A 43 -11.04 -13.33 -1.96
CA GLU A 43 -9.76 -13.50 -2.62
C GLU A 43 -9.73 -12.53 -3.81
N TRP A 44 -8.79 -11.59 -3.77
CA TRP A 44 -8.63 -10.61 -4.83
C TRP A 44 -8.04 -11.26 -6.08
N THR A 45 -8.66 -11.02 -7.22
CA THR A 45 -8.12 -11.31 -8.55
C THR A 45 -7.69 -10.01 -9.23
N VAL A 46 -6.81 -10.10 -10.24
CA VAL A 46 -6.39 -8.93 -11.03
C VAL A 46 -7.59 -8.14 -11.55
N ASP A 47 -8.61 -8.81 -12.09
CA ASP A 47 -9.81 -8.16 -12.64
C ASP A 47 -10.68 -7.50 -11.56
N SER A 48 -10.77 -8.12 -10.37
CA SER A 48 -11.47 -7.50 -9.24
C SER A 48 -10.74 -6.26 -8.72
N VAL A 49 -9.40 -6.23 -8.75
CA VAL A 49 -8.62 -5.04 -8.38
C VAL A 49 -8.74 -3.95 -9.44
N LYS A 50 -8.72 -4.29 -10.74
CA LYS A 50 -9.00 -3.34 -11.82
C LYS A 50 -10.37 -2.68 -11.64
N SER A 51 -11.38 -3.46 -11.28
CA SER A 51 -12.74 -2.96 -10.99
C SER A 51 -12.76 -2.06 -9.75
N HIS A 52 -11.99 -2.42 -8.71
CA HIS A 52 -11.88 -1.63 -7.47
C HIS A 52 -11.31 -0.22 -7.71
N VAL A 53 -10.36 -0.09 -8.64
CA VAL A 53 -9.71 1.19 -8.95
C VAL A 53 -10.35 1.95 -10.12
N GLU A 54 -11.52 1.53 -10.62
CA GLU A 54 -12.15 2.13 -11.81
C GLU A 54 -12.45 3.64 -11.64
N ASN A 55 -12.78 4.04 -10.40
CA ASN A 55 -13.10 5.43 -10.05
C ASN A 55 -11.87 6.24 -9.59
N TRP A 56 -10.67 5.68 -9.66
CA TRP A 56 -9.44 6.43 -9.38
C TRP A 56 -9.19 7.52 -10.42
N LYS A 57 -8.34 8.47 -10.07
CA LYS A 57 -7.84 9.49 -11.00
C LYS A 57 -7.19 8.82 -12.22
N GLU A 58 -7.19 9.54 -13.34
CA GLU A 58 -6.82 8.99 -14.64
C GLU A 58 -5.39 8.42 -14.66
N THR A 59 -4.41 9.16 -14.13
CA THR A 59 -3.01 8.68 -14.11
C THR A 59 -2.84 7.43 -13.25
N PRO A 60 -3.19 7.41 -11.95
CA PRO A 60 -3.01 6.23 -11.13
C PRO A 60 -3.86 5.04 -11.59
N LYS A 61 -5.03 5.24 -12.21
CA LYS A 61 -5.78 4.14 -12.84
C LYS A 61 -4.98 3.49 -13.99
N GLY A 62 -4.40 4.30 -14.87
CA GLY A 62 -3.54 3.82 -15.95
C GLY A 62 -2.31 3.09 -15.43
N VAL A 63 -1.66 3.61 -14.38
CA VAL A 63 -0.51 2.95 -13.75
C VAL A 63 -0.91 1.64 -13.05
N ALA A 64 -2.08 1.59 -12.41
CA ALA A 64 -2.59 0.38 -11.78
C ALA A 64 -2.71 -0.76 -12.81
N GLN A 65 -3.25 -0.46 -13.99
CA GLN A 65 -3.35 -1.42 -15.09
C GLN A 65 -1.98 -2.03 -15.44
N VAL A 66 -0.96 -1.18 -15.62
CA VAL A 66 0.41 -1.63 -15.97
C VAL A 66 1.04 -2.44 -14.85
N MET A 67 0.92 -1.99 -13.60
CA MET A 67 1.51 -2.70 -12.44
C MET A 67 0.82 -4.03 -12.18
N LEU A 68 -0.50 -4.10 -12.31
CA LEU A 68 -1.27 -5.35 -12.18
C LEU A 68 -0.90 -6.36 -13.27
N ASP A 69 -0.73 -5.91 -14.51
CA ASP A 69 -0.33 -6.78 -15.61
C ASP A 69 1.10 -7.32 -15.41
N LYS A 70 1.99 -6.53 -14.80
CA LYS A 70 3.39 -6.93 -14.54
C LYS A 70 3.57 -7.78 -13.29
N TYR A 71 2.95 -7.40 -12.18
CA TYR A 71 3.20 -7.93 -10.84
C TYR A 71 2.04 -8.75 -10.26
N GLY A 72 0.90 -8.79 -10.93
CA GLY A 72 -0.29 -9.48 -10.44
C GLY A 72 -0.96 -8.75 -9.27
N VAL A 73 -1.69 -9.49 -8.45
CA VAL A 73 -2.48 -8.95 -7.34
C VAL A 73 -1.56 -8.35 -6.27
N PRO A 74 -1.78 -7.09 -5.84
CA PRO A 74 -1.01 -6.47 -4.76
C PRO A 74 -1.24 -7.16 -3.41
N ASN A 75 -0.26 -7.02 -2.52
CA ASN A 75 -0.32 -7.54 -1.16
C ASN A 75 -1.28 -6.74 -0.26
N GLU A 76 -1.43 -5.44 -0.52
CA GLU A 76 -2.38 -4.58 0.18
C GLU A 76 -3.24 -3.81 -0.83
N ILE A 77 -4.55 -3.79 -0.57
CA ILE A 77 -5.56 -3.11 -1.38
C ILE A 77 -6.41 -2.27 -0.46
N THR A 78 -6.55 -0.99 -0.79
CA THR A 78 -7.46 -0.05 -0.13
C THR A 78 -8.09 0.86 -1.17
N ASP A 79 -9.04 1.69 -0.77
CA ASP A 79 -9.66 2.67 -1.66
C ASP A 79 -8.68 3.73 -2.18
N GLU A 80 -7.54 3.94 -1.50
CA GLU A 80 -6.59 5.03 -1.79
C GLU A 80 -5.19 4.56 -2.19
N ARG A 81 -4.87 3.27 -2.02
CA ARG A 81 -3.55 2.71 -2.38
C ARG A 81 -3.57 1.22 -2.72
N LEU A 82 -2.64 0.83 -3.60
CA LEU A 82 -2.20 -0.54 -3.86
C LEU A 82 -0.74 -0.70 -3.46
N VAL A 83 -0.38 -1.79 -2.80
CA VAL A 83 1.02 -2.06 -2.37
C VAL A 83 1.46 -3.46 -2.77
N TRP A 84 2.59 -3.55 -3.46
CA TRP A 84 3.34 -4.78 -3.66
C TRP A 84 4.61 -4.73 -2.81
N HIS A 85 4.89 -5.82 -2.11
CA HIS A 85 6.11 -6.01 -1.32
C HIS A 85 7.06 -6.94 -2.05
N ASN A 86 8.36 -6.63 -2.02
CA ASN A 86 9.43 -7.46 -2.57
C ASN A 86 9.17 -7.91 -4.03
N ASN A 87 8.90 -6.95 -4.92
CA ASN A 87 8.52 -7.20 -6.30
C ASN A 87 9.58 -6.70 -7.30
N GLY A 88 10.03 -7.58 -8.19
CA GLY A 88 11.13 -7.26 -9.12
C GLY A 88 12.39 -6.84 -8.36
N ASP A 89 12.96 -5.69 -8.72
CA ASP A 89 14.11 -5.11 -8.00
C ASP A 89 13.70 -4.27 -6.78
N PHE A 90 12.40 -4.11 -6.49
CA PHE A 90 11.94 -3.18 -5.47
C PHE A 90 11.61 -3.89 -4.16
N ALA A 91 12.03 -3.28 -3.04
CA ALA A 91 11.59 -3.68 -1.71
C ALA A 91 10.09 -3.43 -1.51
N MET A 92 9.57 -2.36 -2.12
CA MET A 92 8.15 -2.02 -2.12
C MET A 92 7.80 -1.19 -3.36
N THR A 93 6.64 -1.47 -3.94
CA THR A 93 5.96 -0.61 -4.90
C THR A 93 4.63 -0.18 -4.30
N MET A 94 4.41 1.13 -4.18
CA MET A 94 3.18 1.72 -3.68
C MET A 94 2.60 2.67 -4.73
N LEU A 95 1.38 2.39 -5.16
CA LEU A 95 0.60 3.25 -6.04
C LEU A 95 -0.52 3.90 -5.23
N THR A 96 -0.67 5.22 -5.30
CA THR A 96 -1.73 5.96 -4.60
C THR A 96 -2.73 6.58 -5.57
N ASN A 97 -3.97 6.79 -5.14
CA ASN A 97 -4.99 7.55 -5.88
C ASN A 97 -4.76 9.07 -5.80
N GLU A 98 -3.52 9.49 -5.98
CA GLU A 98 -3.06 10.87 -5.94
C GLU A 98 -2.37 11.23 -7.24
N GLU A 99 -2.38 12.52 -7.58
CA GLU A 99 -1.62 13.07 -8.69
C GLU A 99 -0.88 14.30 -8.19
N ILE A 100 0.42 14.17 -7.97
CA ILE A 100 1.27 15.30 -7.57
C ILE A 100 1.94 15.84 -8.84
N ASP A 101 1.84 17.14 -9.07
CA ASP A 101 2.48 17.78 -10.22
C ASP A 101 4.01 17.75 -10.09
N HIS A 102 4.68 17.14 -11.08
CA HIS A 102 6.12 17.16 -11.20
C HIS A 102 6.54 17.66 -12.59
N ARG A 103 7.65 18.40 -12.67
CA ARG A 103 8.06 19.13 -13.89
C ARG A 103 9.43 18.74 -14.43
N PHE A 104 10.15 17.85 -13.75
CA PHE A 104 11.47 17.42 -14.18
C PHE A 104 11.41 15.96 -14.68
N PRO A 105 12.02 15.63 -15.83
CA PRO A 105 12.64 16.52 -16.82
C PRO A 105 11.59 17.23 -17.69
N MET A 106 10.35 16.76 -17.65
CA MET A 106 9.18 17.34 -18.31
C MET A 106 7.93 17.19 -17.42
N PRO A 107 6.86 17.97 -17.66
CA PRO A 107 5.62 17.86 -16.89
C PRO A 107 5.01 16.45 -16.93
N HIS A 108 4.74 15.90 -15.75
CA HIS A 108 4.02 14.64 -15.53
C HIS A 108 3.41 14.61 -14.12
N LYS A 109 2.78 13.48 -13.75
CA LYS A 109 2.20 13.27 -12.42
C LYS A 109 2.98 12.21 -11.66
N ASP A 110 3.12 12.42 -10.37
CA ASP A 110 3.73 11.47 -9.45
C ASP A 110 2.61 10.73 -8.70
N CYS A 111 2.56 9.40 -8.86
CA CYS A 111 1.59 8.54 -8.16
C CYS A 111 2.16 7.15 -7.76
N LEU A 112 3.28 6.74 -8.34
CA LEU A 112 3.94 5.45 -8.11
C LEU A 112 5.27 5.64 -7.37
N LEU A 113 5.28 5.32 -6.08
CA LEU A 113 6.49 5.25 -5.27
C LEU A 113 7.08 3.84 -5.33
N GLN A 114 8.37 3.74 -5.65
CA GLN A 114 9.10 2.49 -5.58
C GLN A 114 10.38 2.67 -4.77
N THR A 115 10.64 1.75 -3.85
CA THR A 115 11.77 1.84 -2.92
C THR A 115 12.70 0.64 -3.05
N VAL A 116 13.99 0.87 -2.85
CA VAL A 116 15.05 -0.12 -2.76
C VAL A 116 15.75 -0.04 -1.41
N ASN A 117 16.38 -1.14 -0.98
CA ASN A 117 17.23 -1.12 0.19
C ASN A 117 18.57 -0.49 -0.19
N TYR A 118 18.83 0.71 0.35
CA TYR A 118 20.01 1.49 -0.01
C TYR A 118 20.37 2.49 1.08
N GLN A 119 21.63 2.46 1.50
CA GLN A 119 22.18 3.38 2.49
C GLN A 119 22.89 4.52 1.79
N VAL A 120 22.27 5.70 1.80
CA VAL A 120 22.91 6.92 1.27
C VAL A 120 23.88 7.48 2.32
N PRO A 121 25.12 7.85 1.94
CA PRO A 121 26.03 8.57 2.84
C PRO A 121 25.43 9.92 3.28
N VAL A 122 25.56 10.27 4.56
CA VAL A 122 24.86 11.43 5.15
C VAL A 122 25.25 12.74 4.47
N GLU A 123 26.53 12.88 4.11
CA GLU A 123 27.08 14.01 3.38
C GLU A 123 26.46 14.21 1.99
N LYS A 124 25.79 13.19 1.45
CA LYS A 124 25.12 13.21 0.13
C LYS A 124 23.64 13.56 0.18
N TYR A 125 23.04 13.75 1.35
CA TYR A 125 21.60 14.05 1.45
C TYR A 125 21.22 15.36 0.77
N SER A 126 22.08 16.39 0.90
CA SER A 126 21.87 17.67 0.21
C SER A 126 22.04 17.54 -1.30
N ASP A 127 22.89 16.63 -1.78
CA ASP A 127 23.06 16.37 -3.20
C ASP A 127 21.82 15.66 -3.76
N MET A 128 21.27 14.66 -3.05
CA MET A 128 20.03 13.99 -3.43
C MET A 128 18.86 14.97 -3.57
N ALA A 129 18.70 15.87 -2.58
CA ALA A 129 17.65 16.88 -2.61
C ALA A 129 17.78 17.89 -3.76
N ARG A 130 19.01 18.16 -4.25
CA ARG A 130 19.24 19.00 -5.43
C ARG A 130 19.08 18.24 -6.75
N TYR A 131 19.37 16.95 -6.73
CA TYR A 131 19.30 16.07 -7.89
C TYR A 131 17.86 15.90 -8.37
N ASP A 132 16.96 15.42 -7.52
CA ASP A 132 15.58 15.15 -7.90
C ASP A 132 14.65 15.24 -6.68
N GLY A 133 13.59 16.04 -6.80
CA GLY A 133 12.61 16.25 -5.73
C GLY A 133 11.75 15.01 -5.46
N SER A 134 11.71 14.06 -6.40
CA SER A 134 10.96 12.82 -6.28
C SER A 134 11.81 11.66 -5.75
N VAL A 135 13.11 11.88 -5.49
CA VAL A 135 13.95 10.94 -4.74
C VAL A 135 13.74 11.14 -3.24
N ILE A 136 13.35 10.06 -2.56
CA ILE A 136 12.99 10.07 -1.14
C ILE A 136 13.97 9.19 -0.38
N LEU A 137 14.59 9.74 0.65
CA LEU A 137 15.52 9.01 1.51
C LEU A 137 14.88 8.75 2.87
N GLU A 138 14.90 7.49 3.32
CA GLU A 138 14.45 7.10 4.64
C GLU A 138 15.60 6.41 5.39
N ARG A 139 16.40 7.21 6.08
CA ARG A 139 17.66 6.78 6.72
C ARG A 139 17.48 5.66 7.73
N THR A 140 16.50 5.82 8.63
CA THR A 140 16.24 4.86 9.70
C THR A 140 15.84 3.50 9.15
N LYS A 141 15.01 3.49 8.10
CA LYS A 141 14.59 2.27 7.41
C LYS A 141 15.68 1.72 6.47
N GLY A 142 16.61 2.56 6.02
CA GLY A 142 17.63 2.17 5.07
C GLY A 142 17.13 2.07 3.64
N THR A 143 16.20 2.93 3.25
CA THR A 143 15.63 2.88 1.90
C THR A 143 15.83 4.17 1.13
N MET A 144 15.97 4.01 -0.18
CA MET A 144 15.92 5.07 -1.16
C MET A 144 14.75 4.78 -2.10
N GLY A 145 13.91 5.76 -2.34
CA GLY A 145 12.75 5.66 -3.23
C GLY A 145 12.76 6.70 -4.32
N ALA A 146 12.04 6.40 -5.39
CA ALA A 146 11.69 7.36 -6.44
C ALA A 146 10.18 7.33 -6.66
N ARG A 147 9.61 8.49 -6.99
CA ARG A 147 8.20 8.64 -7.34
C ARG A 147 8.05 9.16 -8.77
N CYS A 148 7.15 8.55 -9.55
CA CYS A 148 6.82 8.96 -10.92
C CYS A 148 5.44 8.37 -11.32
N ASP A 149 5.06 8.47 -12.60
CA ASP A 149 3.96 7.69 -13.21
C ASP A 149 4.48 6.47 -13.99
N LYS A 150 5.80 6.31 -14.13
CA LYS A 150 6.41 5.22 -14.90
C LYS A 150 7.53 4.57 -14.10
N GLU A 151 7.46 3.25 -13.97
CA GLU A 151 8.50 2.46 -13.31
C GLU A 151 9.88 2.63 -13.97
N MET A 152 9.94 2.67 -15.30
CA MET A 152 11.19 2.91 -16.02
C MET A 152 11.89 4.24 -15.63
N ALA A 153 11.10 5.25 -15.26
CA ALA A 153 11.61 6.53 -14.79
C ALA A 153 12.09 6.44 -13.33
N ASN A 154 11.43 5.62 -12.49
CA ASN A 154 11.92 5.30 -11.15
C ASN A 154 13.25 4.53 -11.21
N TYR A 155 13.41 3.56 -12.13
CA TYR A 155 14.71 2.91 -12.38
C TYR A 155 15.80 3.93 -12.70
N LEU A 156 15.54 4.85 -13.64
CA LEU A 156 16.49 5.89 -14.03
C LEU A 156 16.86 6.79 -12.85
N ALA A 157 15.86 7.28 -12.10
CA ALA A 157 16.05 8.15 -10.94
C ALA A 157 16.93 7.48 -9.87
N LEU A 158 16.64 6.22 -9.53
CA LEU A 158 17.37 5.48 -8.50
C LEU A 158 18.80 5.14 -8.92
N ASN A 159 19.01 4.76 -10.18
CA ASN A 159 20.34 4.49 -10.71
C ASN A 159 21.23 5.75 -10.73
N LEU A 160 20.67 6.90 -11.09
CA LEU A 160 21.40 8.16 -11.07
C LEU A 160 21.58 8.71 -9.65
N ALA A 161 20.64 8.49 -8.75
CA ALA A 161 20.82 8.79 -7.33
C ALA A 161 22.00 7.99 -6.74
N HIS A 162 22.15 6.72 -7.12
CA HIS A 162 23.32 5.92 -6.78
C HIS A 162 24.63 6.54 -7.33
N ASP A 163 24.64 6.98 -8.59
CA ASP A 163 25.82 7.63 -9.17
C ASP A 163 26.20 8.93 -8.44
N VAL A 164 25.21 9.73 -8.01
CA VAL A 164 25.47 10.95 -7.23
C VAL A 164 25.96 10.61 -5.82
N ALA A 165 25.39 9.58 -5.19
CA ALA A 165 25.76 9.13 -3.86
C ALA A 165 27.20 8.59 -3.82
N THR A 166 27.63 7.90 -4.87
CA THR A 166 28.99 7.35 -5.01
C THR A 166 30.00 8.34 -5.59
N GLY A 167 29.53 9.48 -6.11
CA GLY A 167 30.38 10.49 -6.75
C GLY A 167 30.79 10.14 -8.18
N ASN A 168 30.20 9.10 -8.78
CA ASN A 168 30.37 8.77 -10.21
C ASN A 168 29.81 9.87 -11.12
N LYS A 169 28.80 10.62 -10.64
CA LYS A 169 28.26 11.81 -11.29
C LYS A 169 28.08 12.94 -10.29
N SER A 170 28.29 14.16 -10.73
CA SER A 170 27.77 15.34 -10.05
C SER A 170 26.25 15.43 -10.21
N VAL A 171 25.63 16.27 -9.39
CA VAL A 171 24.18 16.56 -9.47
C VAL A 171 23.78 17.04 -10.88
N ASP A 172 24.54 17.96 -11.46
CA ASP A 172 24.22 18.55 -12.76
C ASP A 172 24.36 17.51 -13.89
N GLU A 173 25.42 16.71 -13.87
CA GLU A 173 25.62 15.61 -14.83
C GLU A 173 24.49 14.58 -14.75
N ALA A 174 24.05 14.24 -13.53
CA ALA A 174 22.94 13.31 -13.35
C ALA A 174 21.62 13.87 -13.90
N ARG A 175 21.35 15.17 -13.70
CA ARG A 175 20.14 15.82 -14.24
C ARG A 175 20.16 15.90 -15.78
N MET A 176 21.31 16.21 -16.37
CA MET A 176 21.50 16.21 -17.81
C MET A 176 21.33 14.80 -18.40
N PHE A 177 21.99 13.80 -17.80
CA PHE A 177 21.90 12.41 -18.23
C PHE A 177 20.46 11.89 -18.16
N TYR A 178 19.72 12.24 -17.10
CA TYR A 178 18.31 11.89 -16.98
C TYR A 178 17.52 12.42 -18.19
N THR A 179 17.69 13.72 -18.48
CA THR A 179 16.98 14.40 -19.58
C THR A 179 17.28 13.74 -20.93
N GLU A 180 18.55 13.51 -21.22
CA GLU A 180 19.00 12.84 -22.46
C GLU A 180 18.44 11.42 -22.56
N THR A 181 18.45 10.68 -21.45
CA THR A 181 17.93 9.30 -21.40
C THR A 181 16.43 9.25 -21.68
N ILE A 182 15.65 10.17 -21.10
CA ILE A 182 14.21 10.26 -21.40
C ILE A 182 13.96 10.66 -22.86
N MET A 183 14.77 11.55 -23.43
CA MET A 183 14.68 11.87 -24.86
C MET A 183 14.94 10.64 -25.75
N SER A 184 15.92 9.80 -25.41
CA SER A 184 16.18 8.52 -26.06
C SER A 184 14.98 7.57 -25.95
N VAL A 185 14.35 7.46 -24.77
CA VAL A 185 13.15 6.64 -24.60
C VAL A 185 11.99 7.14 -25.47
N ILE A 186 11.78 8.47 -25.55
CA ILE A 186 10.76 9.06 -26.43
C ILE A 186 11.00 8.70 -27.90
N GLN A 187 12.26 8.54 -28.30
CA GLN A 187 12.65 8.10 -29.65
C GLN A 187 12.51 6.59 -29.87
N GLY A 188 12.04 5.85 -28.85
CA GLY A 188 11.79 4.40 -28.92
C GLY A 188 12.98 3.54 -28.47
N GLU A 189 14.05 4.14 -27.96
CA GLU A 189 15.17 3.40 -27.39
C GLU A 189 14.82 2.81 -26.03
N LYS A 190 15.62 1.84 -25.57
CA LYS A 190 15.47 1.21 -24.25
C LYS A 190 16.80 1.26 -23.49
N PRO A 191 17.24 2.44 -23.01
CA PRO A 191 18.52 2.60 -22.33
C PRO A 191 18.57 1.75 -21.06
N GLU A 192 19.72 1.13 -20.79
CA GLU A 192 19.86 0.15 -19.70
C GLU A 192 19.43 0.69 -18.32
N TYR A 193 19.73 1.96 -18.03
CA TYR A 193 19.36 2.65 -16.78
C TYR A 193 17.85 2.71 -16.50
N THR A 194 17.01 2.47 -17.52
CA THR A 194 15.55 2.51 -17.42
C THR A 194 14.93 1.13 -17.27
N GLN A 195 15.73 0.07 -17.33
CA GLN A 195 15.25 -1.31 -17.45
C GLN A 195 15.45 -2.15 -16.19
N LYS A 196 16.46 -1.83 -15.37
CA LYS A 196 16.85 -2.59 -14.17
C LYS A 196 17.67 -1.72 -13.23
N MET A 197 17.87 -2.18 -11.99
CA MET A 197 18.86 -1.58 -11.10
C MET A 197 20.29 -1.86 -11.57
N MET A 198 21.12 -0.83 -11.58
CA MET A 198 22.53 -0.86 -12.01
C MET A 198 23.52 -1.07 -10.86
N PHE A 199 23.00 -1.22 -9.65
CA PHE A 199 23.77 -1.45 -8.43
C PHE A 199 23.16 -2.58 -7.61
N SER A 200 23.99 -3.24 -6.80
CA SER A 200 23.53 -4.24 -5.83
C SER A 200 22.92 -3.56 -4.61
N GLN A 201 21.82 -4.13 -4.13
CA GLN A 201 21.13 -3.66 -2.92
C GLN A 201 21.70 -4.32 -1.66
N ASN A 202 21.74 -3.58 -0.57
CA ASN A 202 22.21 -4.07 0.73
C ASN A 202 20.99 -4.46 1.57
N ALA A 203 20.87 -5.72 1.97
CA ALA A 203 19.73 -6.19 2.78
C ALA A 203 19.66 -5.53 4.17
N ASP A 204 20.79 -5.03 4.68
CA ASP A 204 20.91 -4.33 5.96
C ASP A 204 21.41 -2.89 5.74
N ALA A 205 20.57 -2.08 5.07
CA ALA A 205 20.88 -0.70 4.74
C ALA A 205 20.41 0.30 5.83
N GLY A 206 19.75 -0.19 6.89
CA GLY A 206 19.18 0.63 7.95
C GLY A 206 20.26 1.32 8.78
N TYR A 207 20.09 2.62 9.03
CA TYR A 207 20.87 3.33 10.03
C TYR A 207 19.93 3.81 11.14
N VAL A 208 19.71 2.94 12.13
CA VAL A 208 18.86 3.21 13.29
C VAL A 208 19.63 4.11 14.25
N ASP A 209 19.01 5.21 14.68
CA ASP A 209 19.62 6.10 15.67
C ASP A 209 19.74 5.40 17.03
N GLU A 210 20.82 5.72 17.74
CA GLU A 210 21.03 5.23 19.09
C GLU A 210 20.20 6.03 20.11
N PRO A 211 19.64 5.39 21.16
CA PRO A 211 18.89 6.08 22.18
C PRO A 211 19.79 7.08 22.93
N SER A 212 19.37 8.34 22.98
CA SER A 212 20.04 9.38 23.76
C SER A 212 19.64 9.39 25.24
N ILE A 213 18.52 8.73 25.57
CA ILE A 213 18.05 8.55 26.95
C ILE A 213 18.59 7.23 27.48
N PRO A 214 19.38 7.23 28.57
CA PRO A 214 19.84 6.01 29.22
C PRO A 214 18.68 5.11 29.67
N GLU A 215 18.86 3.79 29.55
CA GLU A 215 17.80 2.82 29.81
C GLU A 215 17.37 2.79 31.29
N ASP A 216 18.29 3.05 32.21
CA ASP A 216 18.04 3.17 33.65
C ASP A 216 17.11 4.36 33.96
N LYS A 217 17.32 5.51 33.30
CA LYS A 217 16.44 6.68 33.40
C LYS A 217 15.04 6.40 32.88
N LEU A 218 14.92 5.65 31.78
CA LEU A 218 13.63 5.20 31.25
C LEU A 218 12.89 4.28 32.24
N LYS A 219 13.61 3.41 32.95
CA LYS A 219 13.03 2.51 33.96
C LYS A 219 12.55 3.26 35.21
N GLU A 220 13.23 4.33 35.61
CA GLU A 220 12.80 5.19 36.73
C GLU A 220 11.49 5.93 36.41
N MET A 221 11.30 6.42 35.18
CA MET A 221 10.11 7.19 34.77
C MET A 221 8.84 6.35 34.59
N LYS A 222 8.96 5.03 34.43
CA LYS A 222 7.83 4.11 34.23
C LYS A 222 7.26 3.52 35.53
N LYS A 223 7.79 3.93 36.69
CA LYS A 223 7.30 3.57 38.02
C LYS A 223 6.33 4.63 38.54
#